data_AF-A0A535EZE6-F1
#
_entry.id   AF-A0A535EZE6-F1
#
_cell.length_a   1.000
_cell.length_b   1.000
_cell.length_c   1.000
_cell.angle_alpha   90.00
_cell.angle_beta   90.00
_cell.angle_gamma   90.00
#
_symmetry.space_group_name_H-M   'P 1'
#
loop_
_entity.id
_entity.type
_entity.pdbx_description
1 polymer ?
#
loop_
_entity_poly.entity_id
_entity_poly.type
_entity_poly.pdbx_seq_one_letter_code
_entity_poly.pdbx_strand_id
1 'polypeptide(L)'
;MRRYPPFDDDVQITPLRIPRPPRGTWWVLGVIGAVIVLLLVVGPLISIGSELLWFQGLGLREVYTTRLGLQLWLFFGSLVVAFLYVILNVLVALRFRVSSVLRTIGIRRRFLRTPAGLIGIVAAAVIALIVSAGAVGEWQQLLLFLDGSPTGRTEPVFNTDLGFYLFTLPFLHSLLGWALGLGFMTVLLVAALYAWRDTDFELRLPNRGIAHVSLLLAIVALIVAAGAFVGRYDLLYSHNAYVWGAGYTDINARIPIAYISTGLGILLALALVANATFRRLWLPVVALAVWIVFGILSAVYAEAVQRFVVSPQEFTREAPYISRELSGTRQAFNLENVATSQYAGSAKLTSQDIQDDQTTIDNLRLWDAAQLQETYPQLQAIRTYYTLNNIDLDRYTINGRYQQLELSARELDVTKLPTQAQGFVNQNLTYTHGYGVVASPVRTVVGEGLPALVAQD
;
A
#
# COMPACT_ATOMS: atom_id res chain seq x y z
N MET A 1 23.18 40.77 67.24
CA MET A 1 23.76 40.37 65.94
C MET A 1 23.85 38.85 65.92
N ARG A 2 23.07 38.20 65.04
CA ARG A 2 22.93 36.73 64.97
C ARG A 2 24.21 36.10 64.41
N ARG A 3 24.80 35.15 65.13
CA ARG A 3 25.84 34.24 64.61
C ARG A 3 25.17 33.23 63.70
N TYR A 4 25.60 33.17 62.43
CA TYR A 4 25.28 32.06 61.54
C TYR A 4 25.99 30.79 62.02
N PRO A 5 25.35 29.62 62.02
CA PRO A 5 26.04 28.34 62.24
C PRO A 5 26.90 28.00 61.00
N PRO A 6 27.99 27.23 61.17
CA PRO A 6 28.78 26.75 60.05
C PRO A 6 27.97 25.70 59.26
N PHE A 7 27.96 25.83 57.93
CA PHE A 7 27.44 24.81 57.01
C PHE A 7 28.45 23.66 56.91
N ASP A 8 28.53 22.83 57.95
CA ASP A 8 29.09 21.47 57.84
C ASP A 8 27.93 20.47 57.87
N ASP A 9 27.07 20.56 56.86
CA ASP A 9 26.25 19.42 56.48
C ASP A 9 27.03 18.66 55.41
N ASP A 10 27.89 17.73 55.86
CA ASP A 10 28.33 16.61 55.05
C ASP A 10 27.07 15.85 54.61
N VAL A 11 26.47 16.29 53.50
CA VAL A 11 25.43 15.52 52.81
C VAL A 11 26.11 14.25 52.32
N GLN A 12 26.11 13.23 53.17
CA GLN A 12 26.48 11.88 52.81
C GLN A 12 25.54 11.44 51.71
N ILE A 13 25.98 11.56 50.46
CA ILE A 13 25.31 10.96 49.31
C ILE A 13 25.45 9.45 49.50
N THR A 14 24.50 8.85 50.23
CA THR A 14 24.41 7.40 50.34
C THR A 14 24.22 6.85 48.92
N PRO A 15 25.16 6.04 48.39
CA PRO A 15 25.01 5.49 47.05
C PRO A 15 23.76 4.63 47.03
N LEU A 16 22.85 4.91 46.08
CA LEU A 16 21.62 4.14 45.88
C LEU A 16 22.00 2.68 45.61
N ARG A 17 21.96 1.83 46.64
CA ARG A 17 22.23 0.40 46.52
C ARG A 17 21.00 -0.27 45.94
N ILE A 18 20.96 -0.44 44.62
CA ILE A 18 19.98 -1.30 43.97
C ILE A 18 20.22 -2.73 44.48
N PRO A 19 19.28 -3.35 45.22
CA PRO A 19 19.45 -4.70 45.72
C PRO A 19 19.56 -5.66 44.54
N ARG A 20 20.59 -6.52 44.54
CA ARG A 20 20.71 -7.59 43.54
C ARG A 20 19.52 -8.54 43.74
N PRO A 21 18.70 -8.81 42.71
CA PRO A 21 17.54 -9.67 42.86
C PRO A 21 17.99 -11.07 43.35
N PRO A 22 17.25 -11.68 44.29
CA PRO A 22 17.56 -13.02 44.78
C PRO A 22 17.55 -14.02 43.62
N ARG A 23 18.34 -15.10 43.72
CA ARG A 23 18.48 -16.10 42.65
C ARG A 23 17.13 -16.68 42.18
N GLY A 24 16.12 -16.72 43.06
CA GLY A 24 14.74 -17.14 42.74
C GLY A 24 14.01 -16.22 41.75
N THR A 25 14.29 -14.91 41.73
CA THR A 25 13.68 -13.96 40.80
C THR A 25 14.04 -14.27 39.34
N TRP A 26 15.28 -14.70 39.07
CA TRP A 26 15.70 -15.12 37.73
C TRP A 26 15.02 -16.40 37.27
N TRP A 27 14.69 -17.30 38.20
CA TRP A 27 13.95 -18.52 37.89
C TRP A 27 12.49 -18.20 37.54
N VAL A 28 11.84 -17.34 38.33
CA VAL A 28 10.47 -16.86 38.05
C VAL A 28 10.42 -16.10 36.72
N LEU A 29 11.38 -15.20 36.46
CA LEU A 29 11.48 -14.50 35.17
C LEU A 29 11.73 -15.46 34.00
N GLY A 30 12.55 -16.51 34.21
CA GLY A 30 12.77 -17.57 33.23
C GLY A 30 11.51 -18.35 32.89
N VAL A 31 10.71 -18.72 33.90
CA VAL A 31 9.42 -19.40 33.71
C VAL A 31 8.42 -18.49 33.00
N ILE A 32 8.28 -17.24 33.44
CA ILE A 32 7.40 -16.27 32.78
C ILE A 32 7.82 -16.09 31.32
N GLY A 33 9.11 -15.93 31.05
CA GLY A 33 9.65 -15.85 29.70
C GLY A 33 9.34 -17.09 28.86
N ALA A 34 9.51 -18.29 29.44
CA ALA A 34 9.19 -19.54 28.76
C ALA A 34 7.69 -19.67 28.45
N VAL A 35 6.82 -19.26 29.37
CA VAL A 35 5.35 -19.24 29.15
C VAL A 35 4.97 -18.24 28.06
N ILE A 36 5.58 -17.05 28.05
CA ILE A 36 5.35 -16.06 26.99
C ILE A 36 5.80 -16.61 25.63
N VAL A 37 7.00 -17.19 25.55
CA VAL A 37 7.50 -17.82 24.31
C VAL A 37 6.57 -18.95 23.87
N LEU A 38 6.11 -19.79 24.79
CA LEU A 38 5.15 -20.85 24.50
C LEU A 38 3.85 -20.29 23.92
N LEU A 39 3.25 -19.27 24.55
CA LEU A 39 2.02 -18.64 24.06
C LEU A 39 2.20 -17.99 22.68
N LEU A 40 3.36 -17.36 22.44
CA LEU A 40 3.68 -16.76 21.14
C LEU A 40 3.90 -17.80 20.03
N VAL A 41 4.36 -19.01 20.35
CA VAL A 41 4.64 -20.07 19.37
C VAL A 41 3.43 -20.96 19.11
N VAL A 42 2.63 -21.25 20.13
CA VAL A 42 1.48 -22.17 20.03
C VAL A 42 0.41 -21.64 19.07
N GLY A 43 0.08 -20.34 19.14
CA GLY A 43 -0.92 -19.73 18.24
C GLY A 43 -0.59 -19.93 16.76
N PRO A 44 0.60 -19.51 16.28
CA PRO A 44 1.05 -19.75 14.91
C PRO A 44 1.08 -21.22 14.51
N LEU A 45 1.51 -22.12 15.40
CA LEU A 45 1.52 -23.56 15.10
C LEU A 45 0.11 -24.13 14.91
N ILE A 46 -0.84 -23.73 15.75
CA ILE A 46 -2.26 -24.11 15.60
C ILE A 46 -2.80 -23.55 14.28
N SER A 47 -2.48 -22.30 13.96
CA SER A 47 -2.88 -21.67 12.70
C SER A 47 -2.33 -22.44 11.50
N ILE A 48 -1.04 -22.79 11.50
CA ILE A 48 -0.40 -23.57 10.43
C ILE A 48 -1.03 -24.95 10.29
N GLY A 49 -1.27 -25.64 11.41
CA GLY A 49 -1.92 -26.95 11.39
C GLY A 49 -3.36 -26.88 10.85
N SER A 50 -4.11 -25.86 11.26
CA SER A 50 -5.51 -25.66 10.84
C SER A 50 -5.59 -25.32 9.35
N GLU A 51 -4.76 -24.40 8.86
CA GLU A 51 -4.69 -24.08 7.43
C GLU A 51 -4.23 -25.28 6.59
N LEU A 52 -3.21 -26.02 7.05
CA LEU A 52 -2.74 -27.21 6.34
C LEU A 52 -3.85 -28.25 6.17
N LEU A 53 -4.64 -28.52 7.22
CA LEU A 53 -5.79 -29.42 7.16
C LEU A 53 -6.88 -28.90 6.23
N TRP A 54 -7.14 -27.59 6.25
CA TRP A 54 -8.11 -26.96 5.35
C TRP A 54 -7.69 -27.08 3.88
N PHE A 55 -6.46 -26.72 3.53
CA PHE A 55 -5.91 -26.87 2.17
C PHE A 55 -5.85 -28.34 1.74
N GLN A 56 -5.55 -29.26 2.66
CA GLN A 56 -5.61 -30.69 2.39
C GLN A 56 -7.03 -31.17 2.06
N GLY A 57 -8.04 -30.68 2.78
CA GLY A 57 -9.46 -30.97 2.51
C GLY A 57 -9.92 -30.51 1.12
N LEU A 58 -9.25 -29.50 0.55
CA LEU A 58 -9.50 -28.98 -0.80
C LEU A 58 -8.61 -29.64 -1.88
N GLY A 59 -7.72 -30.56 -1.52
CA GLY A 59 -6.74 -31.15 -2.45
C GLY A 59 -5.61 -30.20 -2.86
N LEU A 60 -5.47 -29.04 -2.20
CA LEU A 60 -4.51 -27.98 -2.52
C LEU A 60 -3.33 -27.93 -1.53
N ARG A 61 -2.98 -29.08 -0.93
CA ARG A 61 -1.89 -29.18 0.07
C ARG A 61 -0.58 -28.59 -0.44
N GLU A 62 -0.21 -28.89 -1.69
CA GLU A 62 1.05 -28.44 -2.28
C GLU A 62 1.15 -26.91 -2.34
N VAL A 63 0.06 -26.23 -2.69
CA VAL A 63 -0.01 -24.75 -2.74
C VAL A 63 0.36 -24.16 -1.39
N TYR A 64 -0.21 -24.70 -0.31
CA TYR A 64 0.07 -24.23 1.05
C TYR A 64 1.51 -24.52 1.47
N THR A 65 2.02 -25.73 1.21
CA THR A 65 3.40 -26.09 1.59
C THR A 65 4.45 -25.30 0.82
N THR A 66 4.19 -24.97 -0.45
CA THR A 66 5.08 -24.12 -1.25
C THR A 66 5.09 -22.69 -0.74
N ARG A 67 3.91 -22.11 -0.48
CA ARG A 67 3.79 -20.78 0.15
C ARG A 67 4.52 -20.73 1.49
N LEU A 68 4.26 -21.68 2.39
CA LEU A 68 4.89 -21.74 3.71
C LEU A 68 6.41 -21.95 3.58
N GLY A 69 6.86 -22.81 2.68
CA GLY A 69 8.28 -23.04 2.41
C GLY A 69 9.02 -21.77 2.01
N LEU A 70 8.45 -20.98 1.08
CA LEU A 70 9.02 -19.69 0.66
C LEU A 70 9.01 -18.65 1.78
N GLN A 71 7.93 -18.58 2.55
CA GLN A 71 7.84 -17.70 3.71
C GLN A 71 8.93 -18.00 4.76
N LEU A 72 9.13 -19.28 5.06
CA LEU A 72 10.19 -19.72 5.98
C LEU A 72 11.58 -19.46 5.38
N TRP A 73 11.78 -19.70 4.09
CA TRP A 73 13.05 -19.45 3.42
C TRP A 73 13.41 -17.97 3.42
N LEU A 74 12.45 -17.09 3.12
CA LEU A 74 12.61 -15.64 3.23
C LEU A 74 12.93 -15.24 4.66
N PHE A 75 12.14 -15.69 5.64
CA PHE A 75 12.36 -15.35 7.05
C PHE A 75 13.77 -15.74 7.53
N PHE A 76 14.14 -17.02 7.39
CA PHE A 76 15.41 -17.52 7.90
C PHE A 76 16.60 -17.06 7.06
N GLY A 77 16.44 -17.00 5.74
CA GLY A 77 17.45 -16.49 4.82
C GLY A 77 17.78 -15.02 5.12
N SER A 78 16.75 -14.16 5.19
CA SER A 78 16.95 -12.76 5.55
C SER A 78 17.46 -12.60 6.98
N LEU A 79 17.04 -13.44 7.92
CA LEU A 79 17.47 -13.38 9.32
C LEU A 79 18.96 -13.64 9.44
N VAL A 80 19.46 -14.68 8.77
CA VAL A 80 20.89 -15.01 8.77
C VAL A 80 21.69 -13.88 8.13
N VAL A 81 21.29 -13.40 6.95
CA VAL A 81 22.00 -12.32 6.24
C VAL A 81 21.99 -11.03 7.05
N ALA A 82 20.82 -10.59 7.56
CA ALA A 82 20.68 -9.38 8.35
C ALA A 82 21.45 -9.48 9.66
N PHE A 83 21.32 -10.60 10.40
CA PHE A 83 22.02 -10.78 11.66
C PHE A 83 23.53 -10.76 11.46
N LEU A 84 24.06 -11.49 10.47
CA LEU A 84 25.49 -11.49 10.14
C LEU A 84 25.98 -10.09 9.75
N TYR A 85 25.23 -9.38 8.91
CA TYR A 85 25.58 -8.03 8.50
C TYR A 85 25.64 -7.07 9.70
N VAL A 86 24.59 -7.02 10.53
CA VAL A 86 24.52 -6.10 11.67
C VAL A 86 25.55 -6.48 12.74
N ILE A 87 25.67 -7.78 13.08
CA ILE A 87 26.59 -8.20 14.13
C ILE A 87 28.04 -7.92 13.75
N LEU A 88 28.44 -8.14 12.50
CA LEU A 88 29.79 -7.81 12.04
C LEU A 88 30.09 -6.31 12.23
N ASN A 89 29.15 -5.44 11.88
CA ASN A 89 29.29 -3.99 12.07
C ASN A 89 29.31 -3.60 13.56
N VAL A 90 28.48 -4.23 14.41
CA VAL A 90 28.52 -4.05 15.87
C VAL A 90 29.86 -4.47 16.45
N LEU A 91 30.41 -5.62 16.03
CA LEU A 91 31.71 -6.11 16.48
C LEU A 91 32.84 -5.13 16.10
N VAL A 92 32.82 -4.58 14.89
CA VAL A 92 33.74 -3.54 14.44
C VAL A 92 33.59 -2.27 15.27
N ALA A 93 32.35 -1.83 15.53
CA ALA A 93 32.07 -0.66 16.36
C ALA A 93 32.61 -0.81 17.79
N LEU A 94 32.30 -1.92 18.45
CA LEU A 94 32.79 -2.24 19.79
C LEU A 94 34.33 -2.33 19.83
N ARG A 95 34.95 -2.89 18.79
CA ARG A 95 36.42 -2.97 18.68
C ARG A 95 37.06 -1.59 18.60
N PHE A 96 36.44 -0.64 17.91
CA PHE A 96 36.96 0.74 17.77
C PHE A 96 36.58 1.65 18.94
N ARG A 97 35.58 1.30 19.75
CA ARG A 97 35.20 2.03 20.97
C ARG A 97 36.23 1.86 22.10
N VAL A 98 36.85 0.68 22.22
CA VAL A 98 37.87 0.43 23.25
C VAL A 98 39.14 1.23 22.94
N SER A 99 39.36 2.29 23.73
CA SER A 99 40.53 3.18 23.67
C SER A 99 41.84 2.41 23.50
N SER A 100 42.72 2.93 22.63
CA SER A 100 44.09 2.46 22.42
C SER A 100 44.90 2.40 23.71
N VAL A 101 44.56 3.23 24.71
CA VAL A 101 45.31 3.38 25.98
C VAL A 101 45.16 2.16 26.89
N LEU A 102 44.02 1.47 26.89
CA LEU A 102 43.82 0.24 27.66
C LEU A 102 44.48 -0.99 27.01
N ARG A 103 44.72 -0.93 25.69
CA ARG A 103 45.37 -2.01 24.93
C ARG A 103 46.87 -2.08 25.24
N THR A 104 47.50 -0.95 25.56
CA THR A 104 48.89 -0.83 26.04
C THR A 104 49.13 -1.50 27.40
N ILE A 105 48.08 -1.76 28.19
CA ILE A 105 48.19 -2.34 29.55
C ILE A 105 47.86 -3.86 29.54
N GLY A 106 47.77 -4.50 28.38
CA GLY A 106 47.61 -5.97 28.28
C GLY A 106 46.25 -6.53 28.74
N ILE A 107 45.31 -5.69 29.20
CA ILE A 107 43.98 -6.14 29.65
C ILE A 107 43.10 -6.40 28.43
N ARG A 108 43.04 -7.66 27.97
CA ARG A 108 41.99 -8.14 27.05
C ARG A 108 40.64 -8.16 27.77
N ARG A 109 40.01 -7.00 27.98
CA ARG A 109 38.57 -7.00 28.30
C ARG A 109 37.84 -7.64 27.12
N ARG A 110 37.06 -8.71 27.38
CA ARG A 110 36.09 -9.24 26.41
C ARG A 110 35.07 -8.14 26.17
N PHE A 111 35.25 -7.36 25.10
CA PHE A 111 34.38 -6.24 24.73
C PHE A 111 32.89 -6.63 24.64
N LEU A 112 32.61 -7.91 24.35
CA LEU A 112 31.29 -8.54 24.36
C LEU A 112 30.61 -8.61 25.73
N ARG A 113 31.37 -8.59 26.84
CA ARG A 113 30.82 -8.68 28.21
C ARG A 113 30.58 -7.31 28.86
N THR A 114 30.64 -6.24 28.07
CA THR A 114 30.26 -4.89 28.52
C THR A 114 28.75 -4.67 28.33
N PRO A 115 28.09 -3.80 29.11
CA PRO A 115 26.67 -3.49 28.90
C PRO A 115 26.39 -3.00 27.47
N ALA A 116 27.27 -2.17 26.91
CA ALA A 116 27.18 -1.74 25.51
C ALA A 116 27.32 -2.89 24.50
N GLY A 117 28.16 -3.90 24.81
CA GLY A 117 28.30 -5.11 24.00
C GLY A 117 27.05 -5.98 24.01
N LEU A 118 26.48 -6.22 25.19
CA LEU A 118 25.21 -6.96 25.36
C LEU A 118 24.06 -6.25 24.63
N ILE A 119 23.93 -4.93 24.84
CA ILE A 119 22.87 -4.13 24.19
C ILE A 119 23.07 -4.11 22.69
N GLY A 120 24.32 -3.99 22.19
CA GLY A 120 24.60 -4.04 20.75
C GLY A 120 24.23 -5.38 20.11
N ILE A 121 24.49 -6.51 20.78
CA ILE A 121 24.12 -7.86 20.29
C ILE A 121 22.60 -8.03 20.31
N VAL A 122 21.94 -7.63 21.40
CA VAL A 122 20.47 -7.71 21.51
C VAL A 122 19.82 -6.82 20.45
N ALA A 123 20.30 -5.59 20.28
CA ALA A 123 19.82 -4.69 19.23
C ALA A 123 20.06 -5.26 17.82
N ALA A 124 21.21 -5.90 17.57
CA ALA A 124 21.48 -6.56 16.30
C ALA A 124 20.48 -7.70 16.03
N ALA A 125 20.18 -8.52 17.05
CA ALA A 125 19.18 -9.58 16.94
C ALA A 125 17.78 -9.01 16.71
N VAL A 126 17.40 -7.94 17.42
CA VAL A 126 16.10 -7.28 17.27
C VAL A 126 15.95 -6.66 15.88
N ILE A 127 16.96 -5.94 15.38
CA ILE A 127 16.94 -5.38 14.01
C ILE A 127 16.82 -6.50 12.98
N ALA A 128 17.62 -7.56 13.11
CA ALA A 128 17.56 -8.69 12.18
C ALA A 128 16.18 -9.36 12.19
N LEU A 129 15.55 -9.52 13.36
CA LEU A 129 14.18 -10.06 13.48
C LEU A 129 13.14 -9.14 12.85
N ILE A 130 13.20 -7.82 13.11
CA ILE A 130 12.24 -6.85 12.55
C ILE A 130 12.30 -6.85 11.03
N VAL A 131 13.49 -6.71 10.45
CA VAL A 131 13.67 -6.63 9.00
C VAL A 131 13.30 -7.97 8.34
N SER A 132 13.55 -9.10 9.01
CA SER A 132 13.20 -10.44 8.49
C SER A 132 11.72 -10.78 8.59
N ALA A 133 11.04 -10.29 9.63
CA ALA A 133 9.59 -10.42 9.72
C ALA A 133 8.89 -9.71 8.56
N GLY A 134 9.39 -8.55 8.14
CA GLY A 134 8.89 -7.84 6.95
C GLY A 134 9.09 -8.61 5.65
N ALA A 135 10.23 -9.30 5.49
CA ALA A 135 10.55 -10.05 4.27
C ALA A 135 9.57 -11.21 3.99
N VAL A 136 8.90 -11.76 5.01
CA VAL A 136 7.94 -12.86 4.87
C VAL A 136 6.76 -12.50 3.95
N GLY A 137 6.35 -11.24 3.95
CA GLY A 137 5.25 -10.76 3.11
C GLY A 137 5.55 -10.85 1.60
N GLU A 138 6.83 -10.85 1.23
CA GLU A 138 7.30 -10.76 -0.16
C GLU A 138 7.41 -12.13 -0.86
N TRP A 139 6.87 -13.19 -0.26
CA TRP A 139 6.92 -14.55 -0.81
C TRP A 139 6.32 -14.65 -2.22
N GLN A 140 5.24 -13.90 -2.50
CA GLN A 140 4.61 -13.91 -3.81
C GLN A 140 5.50 -13.24 -4.87
N GLN A 141 6.15 -12.14 -4.52
CA GLN A 141 7.07 -11.45 -5.43
C GLN A 141 8.33 -12.29 -5.68
N LEU A 142 8.85 -12.96 -4.65
CA LEU A 142 9.96 -13.91 -4.82
C LEU A 142 9.54 -15.06 -5.76
N LEU A 143 8.35 -15.64 -5.56
CA LEU A 143 7.86 -16.73 -6.41
C LEU A 143 7.74 -16.27 -7.87
N LEU A 144 7.13 -15.11 -8.11
CA LEU A 144 7.01 -14.53 -9.45
C LEU A 144 8.38 -14.23 -10.06
N PHE A 145 9.35 -13.75 -9.27
CA PHE A 145 10.71 -13.50 -9.74
C PHE A 145 11.44 -14.79 -10.16
N LEU A 146 11.25 -15.90 -9.42
CA LEU A 146 11.89 -17.17 -9.70
C LEU A 146 11.26 -17.91 -10.88
N ASP A 147 9.93 -17.91 -10.97
CA ASP A 147 9.15 -18.68 -11.94
C ASP A 147 8.57 -17.82 -13.08
N GLY A 148 8.93 -16.54 -13.14
CA GLY A 148 8.44 -15.60 -14.15
C GLY A 148 8.85 -16.00 -15.57
N SER A 149 7.89 -15.98 -16.50
CA SER A 149 8.11 -16.28 -17.91
C SER A 149 8.06 -15.02 -18.80
N PRO A 150 8.85 -14.95 -19.88
CA PRO A 150 8.73 -13.89 -20.88
C PRO A 150 7.31 -13.86 -21.47
N THR A 151 6.78 -12.66 -21.64
CA THR A 151 5.46 -12.44 -22.26
C THR A 151 5.54 -12.42 -23.78
N GLY A 152 6.73 -12.20 -24.35
CA GLY A 152 6.95 -12.10 -25.79
C GLY A 152 6.51 -10.75 -26.37
N ARG A 153 6.19 -9.79 -25.51
CA ARG A 153 5.79 -8.43 -25.86
C ARG A 153 6.67 -7.46 -25.08
N THR A 154 7.23 -6.48 -25.77
CA THR A 154 8.07 -5.44 -25.17
C THR A 154 7.38 -4.10 -25.16
N GLU A 155 7.68 -3.29 -24.15
CA GLU A 155 7.24 -1.90 -24.12
C GLU A 155 8.18 -0.98 -24.93
N PRO A 156 7.69 0.13 -25.50
CA PRO A 156 8.43 0.93 -26.47
C PRO A 156 9.41 1.96 -25.88
N VAL A 157 9.45 2.17 -24.56
CA VAL A 157 10.27 3.19 -23.88
C VAL A 157 11.67 2.64 -23.54
N PHE A 158 11.73 1.49 -22.87
CA PHE A 158 12.99 0.82 -22.48
C PHE A 158 13.27 -0.45 -23.29
N ASN A 159 12.39 -0.83 -24.22
CA ASN A 159 12.48 -2.05 -25.00
C ASN A 159 12.63 -3.31 -24.13
N THR A 160 11.92 -3.32 -22.99
CA THR A 160 11.97 -4.40 -22.01
C THR A 160 10.70 -5.25 -22.10
N ASP A 161 10.80 -6.57 -21.90
CA ASP A 161 9.64 -7.48 -21.92
C ASP A 161 8.68 -7.14 -20.77
N LEU A 162 7.36 -7.21 -21.01
CA LEU A 162 6.36 -6.92 -19.98
C LEU A 162 6.46 -7.85 -18.77
N GLY A 163 7.01 -9.06 -18.93
CA GLY A 163 7.29 -9.99 -17.85
C GLY A 163 8.27 -9.45 -16.81
N PHE A 164 9.23 -8.60 -17.20
CA PHE A 164 10.09 -7.89 -16.24
C PHE A 164 9.26 -7.02 -15.30
N TYR A 165 8.29 -6.28 -15.84
CA TYR A 165 7.45 -5.36 -15.09
C TYR A 165 6.48 -6.08 -14.17
N LEU A 166 5.95 -7.23 -14.61
CA LEU A 166 4.99 -8.04 -13.84
C LEU A 166 5.66 -8.89 -12.76
N PHE A 167 6.85 -9.42 -13.03
CA PHE A 167 7.45 -10.48 -12.20
C PHE A 167 8.76 -10.06 -11.52
N THR A 168 9.63 -9.33 -12.23
CA THR A 168 10.98 -9.01 -11.75
C THR A 168 11.02 -7.71 -10.94
N LEU A 169 10.42 -6.65 -11.47
CA LEU A 169 10.50 -5.31 -10.92
C LEU A 169 9.94 -5.21 -9.48
N PRO A 170 8.79 -5.82 -9.13
CA PRO A 170 8.28 -5.77 -7.75
C PRO A 170 9.28 -6.37 -6.75
N PHE A 171 9.87 -7.52 -7.08
CA PHE A 171 10.85 -8.16 -6.21
C PHE A 171 12.13 -7.32 -6.05
N LEU A 172 12.60 -6.65 -7.10
CA LEU A 172 13.73 -5.72 -7.00
C LEU A 172 13.43 -4.57 -6.04
N HIS A 173 12.22 -4.01 -6.08
CA HIS A 173 11.79 -2.98 -5.13
C HIS A 173 11.80 -3.49 -3.69
N SER A 174 11.24 -4.68 -3.45
CA SER A 174 11.24 -5.29 -2.13
C SER A 174 12.64 -5.58 -1.61
N LEU A 175 13.53 -6.07 -2.47
CA LEU A 175 14.94 -6.31 -2.12
C LEU A 175 15.67 -5.00 -1.77
N LEU A 176 15.47 -3.95 -2.57
CA LEU A 176 16.09 -2.63 -2.34
C LEU A 176 15.53 -1.96 -1.08
N GLY A 177 14.22 -2.03 -0.85
CA GLY A 177 13.57 -1.54 0.37
C GLY A 177 14.06 -2.26 1.62
N TRP A 178 14.16 -3.59 1.56
CA TRP A 178 14.73 -4.42 2.62
C TRP A 178 16.19 -4.06 2.91
N ALA A 179 17.02 -3.94 1.87
CA ALA A 179 18.44 -3.58 1.99
C ALA A 179 18.62 -2.15 2.55
N LEU A 180 17.79 -1.20 2.11
CA LEU A 180 17.81 0.17 2.60
C LEU A 180 17.42 0.24 4.08
N GLY A 181 16.36 -0.46 4.48
CA GLY A 181 15.94 -0.57 5.89
C GLY A 181 17.02 -1.17 6.77
N LEU A 182 17.64 -2.27 6.32
CA LEU A 182 18.77 -2.90 7.03
C LEU A 182 19.97 -1.95 7.16
N GLY A 183 20.37 -1.30 6.06
CA GLY A 183 21.48 -0.36 6.03
C GLY A 183 21.25 0.84 6.96
N PHE A 184 20.06 1.45 6.88
CA PHE A 184 19.69 2.59 7.71
C PHE A 184 19.69 2.25 9.21
N MET A 185 19.04 1.14 9.61
CA MET A 185 19.02 0.69 11.00
C MET A 185 20.42 0.35 11.52
N THR A 186 21.28 -0.21 10.66
CA THR A 186 22.68 -0.50 11.00
C THR A 186 23.49 0.79 11.21
N VAL A 187 23.33 1.80 10.34
CA VAL A 187 23.95 3.11 10.51
C VAL A 187 23.54 3.74 11.82
N LEU A 188 22.24 3.76 12.13
CA LEU A 188 21.72 4.32 13.38
C LEU A 188 22.29 3.60 14.61
N LEU A 189 22.25 2.27 14.63
CA LEU A 189 22.79 1.47 15.73
C LEU A 189 24.29 1.74 15.92
N VAL A 190 25.08 1.71 14.85
CA VAL A 190 26.53 1.93 14.91
C VAL A 190 26.86 3.36 15.34
N ALA A 191 26.16 4.36 14.83
CA ALA A 191 26.32 5.74 15.25
C ALA A 191 25.98 5.93 16.73
N ALA A 192 24.88 5.34 17.20
CA ALA A 192 24.49 5.36 18.61
C ALA A 192 25.53 4.68 19.52
N LEU A 193 26.09 3.54 19.10
CA LEU A 193 27.16 2.85 19.83
C LEU A 193 28.45 3.70 19.93
N TYR A 194 28.74 4.54 18.93
CA TYR A 194 29.86 5.48 18.99
C TYR A 194 29.59 6.72 19.84
N ALA A 195 28.35 7.21 19.85
CA ALA A 195 27.93 8.37 20.63
C ALA A 195 27.73 8.05 22.13
N TRP A 196 27.44 6.79 22.46
CA TRP A 196 27.30 6.33 23.84
C TRP A 196 28.66 6.18 24.53
N ARG A 197 28.93 6.94 25.60
CA ARG A 197 30.10 6.79 26.49
C ARG A 197 29.69 6.71 27.95
N ASP A 198 29.83 5.51 28.54
CA ASP A 198 29.50 5.18 29.94
C ASP A 198 28.16 5.76 30.44
N THR A 199 28.12 7.01 30.92
CA THR A 199 26.91 7.71 31.40
C THR A 199 26.40 8.85 30.49
N ASP A 200 27.22 9.32 29.54
CA ASP A 200 26.91 10.50 28.72
C ASP A 200 26.74 10.14 27.23
N PHE A 201 25.85 10.86 26.56
CA PHE A 201 25.64 10.78 25.12
C PHE A 201 26.26 12.01 24.46
N GLU A 202 27.50 11.87 23.96
CA GLU A 202 28.18 12.95 23.24
C GLU A 202 28.37 12.55 21.78
N LEU A 203 27.93 13.41 20.85
CA LEU A 203 28.08 13.20 19.40
C LEU A 203 29.53 13.48 18.91
N ARG A 204 30.52 12.99 19.65
CA ARG A 204 31.95 13.09 19.31
C ARG A 204 32.47 11.73 18.84
N LEU A 205 32.21 11.42 17.57
CA LEU A 205 32.67 10.18 16.96
C LEU A 205 34.21 10.15 16.88
N PRO A 206 34.87 9.03 17.24
CA PRO A 206 36.31 8.89 17.05
C PRO A 206 36.64 8.84 15.55
N ASN A 207 37.86 9.22 15.15
CA ASN A 207 38.29 9.22 13.74
C ASN A 207 38.00 7.90 13.00
N ARG A 208 38.21 6.75 13.67
CA ARG A 208 37.88 5.42 13.10
C ARG A 208 36.38 5.14 13.03
N GLY A 209 35.59 5.72 13.94
CA GLY A 209 34.13 5.66 13.90
C GLY A 209 33.55 6.50 12.76
N ILE A 210 34.12 7.68 12.50
CA ILE A 210 33.77 8.51 11.33
C ILE A 210 34.03 7.73 10.03
N ALA A 211 35.17 7.04 9.94
CA ALA A 211 35.48 6.21 8.77
C ALA A 211 34.48 5.07 8.58
N HIS A 212 34.15 4.36 9.67
CA HIS A 212 33.21 3.24 9.63
C HIS A 212 31.78 3.69 9.26
N VAL A 213 31.28 4.75 9.87
CA VAL A 213 29.96 5.32 9.53
C VAL A 213 29.94 5.83 8.09
N SER A 214 31.04 6.43 7.60
CA SER A 214 31.12 6.87 6.21
C SER A 214 31.05 5.69 5.22
N LEU A 215 31.69 4.56 5.55
CA LEU A 215 31.61 3.36 4.71
C LEU A 215 30.19 2.76 4.70
N LEU A 216 29.51 2.74 5.85
CA LEU A 216 28.12 2.29 5.92
C LEU A 216 27.19 3.21 5.12
N LEU A 217 27.37 4.52 5.24
CA LEU A 217 26.63 5.49 4.44
C LEU A 217 26.94 5.38 2.95
N ALA A 218 28.15 4.98 2.56
CA ALA A 218 28.48 4.71 1.17
C ALA A 218 27.69 3.52 0.62
N ILE A 219 27.53 2.44 1.41
CA ILE A 219 26.67 1.29 1.05
C ILE A 219 25.22 1.75 0.89
N VAL A 220 24.71 2.55 1.84
CA VAL A 220 23.36 3.13 1.74
C VAL A 220 23.20 3.99 0.49
N ALA A 221 24.18 4.83 0.17
CA ALA A 221 24.16 5.66 -1.04
C ALA A 221 24.15 4.82 -2.33
N LEU A 222 24.85 3.68 -2.37
CA LEU A 222 24.78 2.74 -3.49
C LEU A 222 23.41 2.07 -3.60
N ILE A 223 22.79 1.68 -2.48
CA ILE A 223 21.43 1.14 -2.48
C ILE A 223 20.43 2.18 -2.99
N VAL A 224 20.56 3.43 -2.54
CA VAL A 224 19.73 4.55 -3.01
C VAL A 224 19.96 4.82 -4.50
N ALA A 225 21.21 4.75 -4.98
CA ALA A 225 21.52 4.88 -6.41
C ALA A 225 20.90 3.75 -7.24
N ALA A 226 20.97 2.51 -6.76
CA ALA A 226 20.28 1.37 -7.38
C ALA A 226 18.75 1.55 -7.38
N GLY A 227 18.19 2.10 -6.29
CA GLY A 227 16.79 2.50 -6.20
C GLY A 227 16.40 3.54 -7.25
N ALA A 228 17.20 4.59 -7.44
CA ALA A 228 16.95 5.58 -8.50
C ALA A 228 17.04 4.95 -9.90
N PHE A 229 17.98 4.02 -10.11
CA PHE A 229 18.12 3.31 -11.38
C PHE A 229 16.90 2.44 -11.66
N VAL A 230 16.46 1.62 -10.70
CA VAL A 230 15.30 0.73 -10.85
C VAL A 230 13.99 1.53 -10.91
N GLY A 231 13.85 2.59 -10.11
CA GLY A 231 12.64 3.40 -10.01
C GLY A 231 12.25 4.14 -11.30
N ARG A 232 13.15 4.26 -12.29
CA ARG A 232 12.77 4.81 -13.61
C ARG A 232 11.72 3.96 -14.32
N TYR A 233 11.67 2.65 -14.04
CA TYR A 233 10.71 1.74 -14.64
C TYR A 233 9.29 1.99 -14.09
N ASP A 234 9.17 2.54 -12.89
CA ASP A 234 7.89 2.86 -12.26
C ASP A 234 7.14 3.98 -12.98
N LEU A 235 7.84 4.78 -13.80
CA LEU A 235 7.22 5.80 -14.63
C LEU A 235 6.27 5.22 -15.68
N LEU A 236 6.37 3.92 -15.99
CA LEU A 236 5.39 3.26 -16.86
C LEU A 236 4.11 2.85 -16.12
N TYR A 237 4.09 2.95 -14.79
CA TYR A 237 2.93 2.71 -13.95
C TYR A 237 2.30 4.00 -13.41
N SER A 238 2.92 5.16 -13.66
CA SER A 238 2.40 6.43 -13.16
C SER A 238 1.08 6.76 -13.84
N HIS A 239 0.09 7.12 -13.04
CA HIS A 239 -1.12 7.73 -13.55
C HIS A 239 -0.95 9.25 -13.59
N ASN A 240 -1.00 9.79 -14.80
CA ASN A 240 -1.16 11.20 -15.05
C ASN A 240 -2.63 11.47 -15.40
N ALA A 241 -3.10 12.71 -15.33
CA ALA A 241 -4.51 13.07 -15.48
C ALA A 241 -5.22 12.55 -16.76
N TYR A 242 -4.45 12.13 -17.77
CA TYR A 242 -4.92 11.68 -19.08
C TYR A 242 -4.34 10.33 -19.53
N VAL A 243 -3.31 9.78 -18.87
CA VAL A 243 -2.62 8.55 -19.30
C VAL A 243 -2.22 7.67 -18.11
N TRP A 244 -2.48 6.37 -18.20
CA TRP A 244 -1.80 5.33 -17.43
C TRP A 244 -0.49 4.94 -18.12
N GLY A 245 0.61 5.51 -17.65
CA GLY A 245 1.95 5.34 -18.22
C GLY A 245 2.77 6.63 -18.27
N ALA A 246 3.98 6.53 -18.83
CA ALA A 246 4.93 7.63 -18.86
C ALA A 246 4.51 8.69 -19.91
N GLY A 247 4.23 9.91 -19.44
CA GLY A 247 3.91 11.07 -20.28
C GLY A 247 5.15 11.79 -20.81
N TYR A 248 4.96 12.97 -21.42
CA TYR A 248 6.06 13.75 -21.99
C TYR A 248 7.13 14.10 -20.94
N THR A 249 6.69 14.63 -19.80
CA THR A 249 7.58 15.07 -18.72
C THR A 249 8.32 13.89 -18.10
N ASP A 250 7.66 12.73 -18.00
CA ASP A 250 8.30 11.53 -17.44
C ASP A 250 9.45 11.07 -18.33
N ILE A 251 9.22 11.02 -19.64
CA ILE A 251 10.21 10.54 -20.60
C ILE A 251 11.36 11.54 -20.80
N ASN A 252 11.04 12.83 -20.90
CA ASN A 252 12.03 13.86 -21.25
C ASN A 252 12.68 14.54 -20.06
N ALA A 253 12.12 14.45 -18.85
CA ALA A 253 12.69 15.03 -17.64
C ALA A 253 12.97 13.98 -16.56
N ARG A 254 11.97 13.18 -16.15
CA ARG A 254 12.12 12.28 -14.99
C ARG A 254 13.07 11.11 -15.26
N ILE A 255 13.01 10.47 -16.43
CA ILE A 255 13.96 9.40 -16.80
C ILE A 255 15.41 9.93 -16.81
N PRO A 256 15.75 11.05 -17.49
CA PRO A 256 17.08 11.65 -17.38
C PRO A 256 17.51 11.98 -15.95
N ILE A 257 16.61 12.56 -15.15
CA ILE A 257 16.84 12.82 -13.72
C ILE A 257 17.21 11.54 -12.99
N ALA A 258 16.53 10.42 -13.25
CA ALA A 258 16.81 9.14 -12.59
C ALA A 258 18.23 8.62 -12.92
N TYR A 259 18.68 8.78 -14.17
CA TYR A 259 20.07 8.46 -14.55
C TYR A 259 21.09 9.36 -13.85
N ILE A 260 20.84 10.68 -13.80
CA ILE A 260 21.72 11.62 -13.09
C ILE A 260 21.74 11.32 -11.59
N SER A 261 20.59 11.02 -10.99
CA SER A 261 20.46 10.61 -9.58
C SER A 261 21.30 9.36 -9.29
N THR A 262 21.25 8.37 -10.19
CA THR A 262 22.06 7.15 -10.09
C THR A 262 23.56 7.50 -10.10
N GLY A 263 24.01 8.30 -11.07
CA GLY A 263 25.39 8.74 -11.16
C GLY A 263 25.85 9.54 -9.94
N LEU A 264 25.02 10.48 -9.48
CA LEU A 264 25.26 11.28 -8.28
C LEU A 264 25.38 10.39 -7.04
N GLY A 265 24.49 9.41 -6.86
CA GLY A 265 24.52 8.49 -5.73
C GLY A 265 25.81 7.66 -5.69
N ILE A 266 26.27 7.19 -6.85
CA ILE A 266 27.57 6.50 -7.00
C ILE A 266 28.72 7.45 -6.64
N LEU A 267 28.72 8.69 -7.15
CA LEU A 267 29.76 9.68 -6.83
C LEU A 267 29.80 10.01 -5.33
N LEU A 268 28.64 10.18 -4.69
CA LEU A 268 28.55 10.40 -3.24
C LEU A 268 29.04 9.18 -2.45
N ALA A 269 28.71 7.97 -2.89
CA ALA A 269 29.23 6.74 -2.28
C ALA A 269 30.76 6.69 -2.37
N LEU A 270 31.35 7.00 -3.53
CA LEU A 270 32.81 7.07 -3.71
C LEU A 270 33.44 8.16 -2.82
N ALA A 271 32.81 9.33 -2.71
CA ALA A 271 33.27 10.41 -1.82
C ALA A 271 33.23 9.99 -0.33
N LEU A 272 32.21 9.24 0.07
CA LEU A 272 32.08 8.68 1.43
C LEU A 272 33.12 7.58 1.70
N VAL A 273 33.42 6.75 0.72
CA VAL A 273 34.55 5.78 0.79
C VAL A 273 35.87 6.53 0.94
N ALA A 274 36.10 7.58 0.16
CA ALA A 274 37.29 8.43 0.30
C ALA A 274 37.37 9.11 1.68
N ASN A 275 36.22 9.49 2.26
CA ASN A 275 36.15 10.02 3.63
C ASN A 275 36.56 9.00 4.70
N ALA A 276 36.62 7.70 4.42
CA ALA A 276 37.20 6.73 5.35
C ALA A 276 38.70 7.04 5.65
N THR A 277 39.38 7.68 4.70
CA THR A 277 40.77 8.13 4.84
C THR A 277 40.85 9.52 5.50
N PHE A 278 40.03 10.48 5.05
CA PHE A 278 40.06 11.87 5.55
C PHE A 278 39.40 12.07 6.91
N ARG A 279 38.39 11.25 7.23
CA ARG A 279 37.73 11.15 8.54
C ARG A 279 37.11 12.46 9.03
N ARG A 280 36.45 13.20 8.12
CA ARG A 280 35.80 14.47 8.43
C ARG A 280 34.29 14.27 8.59
N LEU A 281 33.72 14.76 9.69
CA LEU A 281 32.29 14.62 10.00
C LEU A 281 31.36 15.42 9.08
N TRP A 282 31.85 16.53 8.50
CA TRP A 282 31.03 17.36 7.63
C TRP A 282 30.81 16.75 6.23
N LEU A 283 31.67 15.82 5.79
CA LEU A 283 31.54 15.21 4.46
C LEU A 283 30.27 14.35 4.32
N PRO A 284 29.91 13.47 5.27
CA PRO A 284 28.62 12.78 5.24
C PRO A 284 27.41 13.71 5.31
N VAL A 285 27.50 14.79 6.09
CA VAL A 285 26.43 15.80 6.18
C VAL A 285 26.24 16.52 4.84
N VAL A 286 27.34 16.91 4.19
CA VAL A 286 27.30 17.53 2.86
C VAL A 286 26.80 16.55 1.80
N ALA A 287 27.21 15.28 1.85
CA ALA A 287 26.70 14.27 0.92
C ALA A 287 25.17 14.13 1.02
N LEU A 288 24.65 14.05 2.24
CA LEU A 288 23.20 14.02 2.48
C LEU A 288 22.51 15.31 2.00
N ALA A 289 23.09 16.47 2.31
CA ALA A 289 22.54 17.76 1.88
C ALA A 289 22.50 17.89 0.34
N VAL A 290 23.57 17.50 -0.35
CA VAL A 290 23.64 17.48 -1.82
C VAL A 290 22.57 16.57 -2.40
N TRP A 291 22.38 15.38 -1.83
CA TRP A 291 21.33 14.46 -2.28
C TRP A 291 19.93 15.06 -2.14
N ILE A 292 19.62 15.63 -0.97
CA ILE A 292 18.30 16.25 -0.70
C ILE A 292 18.07 17.46 -1.61
N VAL A 293 19.05 18.36 -1.73
CA VAL A 293 18.95 19.54 -2.59
C VAL A 293 18.75 19.13 -4.05
N PHE A 294 19.51 18.14 -4.53
CA PHE A 294 19.34 17.63 -5.88
C PHE A 294 17.94 17.03 -6.11
N GLY A 295 17.39 16.30 -5.14
CA GLY A 295 16.03 15.77 -5.20
C GLY A 295 14.97 16.86 -5.32
N ILE A 296 15.08 17.93 -4.53
CA ILE A 296 14.17 19.08 -4.59
C ILE A 296 14.29 19.78 -5.95
N LEU A 297 15.52 20.07 -6.40
CA LEU A 297 15.76 20.73 -7.70
C LEU A 297 15.21 19.88 -8.86
N SER A 298 15.36 18.56 -8.78
CA SER A 298 14.84 17.63 -9.78
C SER A 298 13.31 17.66 -9.86
N ALA A 299 12.62 17.69 -8.71
CA ALA A 299 11.17 17.83 -8.66
C ALA A 299 10.70 19.16 -9.24
N VAL A 300 11.36 20.26 -8.88
CA VAL A 300 11.08 21.60 -9.42
C VAL A 300 11.32 21.65 -10.93
N TYR A 301 12.37 21.01 -11.42
CA TYR A 301 12.67 20.95 -12.85
C TYR A 301 11.59 20.18 -13.63
N ALA A 302 11.19 19.00 -13.15
CA ALA A 302 10.13 18.22 -13.79
C ALA A 302 8.81 19.01 -13.83
N GLU A 303 8.45 19.67 -12.74
CA GLU A 303 7.26 20.53 -12.69
C GLU A 303 7.36 21.74 -13.64
N ALA A 304 8.54 22.35 -13.74
CA ALA A 304 8.77 23.43 -14.69
C ALA A 304 8.62 22.96 -16.14
N VAL A 305 9.12 21.76 -16.48
CA VAL A 305 8.91 21.17 -17.81
C VAL A 305 7.42 20.94 -18.07
N GLN A 306 6.68 20.39 -17.11
CA GLN A 306 5.23 20.21 -17.26
C GLN A 306 4.54 21.55 -17.50
N ARG A 307 4.75 22.54 -16.63
CA ARG A 307 4.04 23.81 -16.65
C ARG A 307 4.39 24.70 -17.83
N PHE A 308 5.65 24.75 -18.23
CA PHE A 308 6.12 25.70 -19.25
C PHE A 308 6.29 25.08 -20.64
N VAL A 309 6.44 23.75 -20.76
CA VAL A 309 6.63 23.08 -22.05
C VAL A 309 5.40 22.27 -22.45
N VAL A 310 4.82 21.51 -21.52
CA VAL A 310 3.71 20.59 -21.83
C VAL A 310 2.37 21.31 -21.79
N SER A 311 2.00 21.91 -20.65
CA SER A 311 0.68 22.53 -20.46
C SER A 311 0.26 23.54 -21.55
N PRO A 312 1.16 24.39 -22.10
CA PRO A 312 0.77 25.31 -23.19
C PRO A 312 0.38 24.62 -24.50
N GLN A 313 0.84 23.39 -24.74
CA GLN A 313 0.61 22.62 -25.97
C GLN A 313 0.36 21.13 -25.65
N GLU A 314 -0.48 20.87 -24.65
CA GLU A 314 -0.65 19.55 -24.06
C GLU A 314 -1.13 18.51 -25.08
N PHE A 315 -2.10 18.88 -25.92
CA PHE A 315 -2.61 18.01 -26.99
C PHE A 315 -1.48 17.45 -27.88
N THR A 316 -0.61 18.32 -28.38
CA THR A 316 0.47 17.91 -29.30
C THR A 316 1.59 17.16 -28.56
N ARG A 317 1.93 17.59 -27.34
CA ARG A 317 3.02 17.00 -26.57
C ARG A 317 2.67 15.63 -26.00
N GLU A 318 1.41 15.42 -25.61
CA GLU A 318 0.94 14.18 -24.99
C GLU A 318 0.34 13.18 -25.98
N ALA A 319 -0.09 13.62 -27.17
CA ALA A 319 -0.61 12.76 -28.24
C ALA A 319 0.17 11.45 -28.48
N PRO A 320 1.52 11.45 -28.60
CA PRO A 320 2.24 10.20 -28.83
C PRO A 320 2.17 9.22 -27.64
N TYR A 321 2.05 9.71 -26.41
CA TYR A 321 1.99 8.85 -25.22
C TYR A 321 0.57 8.32 -25.00
N ILE A 322 -0.45 9.16 -25.23
CA ILE A 322 -1.86 8.73 -25.29
C ILE A 322 -2.04 7.64 -26.36
N SER A 323 -1.45 7.81 -27.54
CA SER A 323 -1.52 6.80 -28.61
C SER A 323 -0.89 5.46 -28.19
N ARG A 324 0.22 5.49 -27.44
CA ARG A 324 0.85 4.28 -26.90
C ARG A 324 -0.03 3.60 -25.85
N GLU A 325 -0.61 4.36 -24.92
CA GLU A 325 -1.54 3.82 -23.91
C GLU A 325 -2.77 3.19 -24.58
N LEU A 326 -3.39 3.89 -25.53
CA LEU A 326 -4.54 3.35 -26.28
C LEU A 326 -4.17 2.06 -27.00
N SER A 327 -3.01 2.01 -27.64
CA SER A 327 -2.51 0.79 -28.30
C SER A 327 -2.32 -0.35 -27.29
N GLY A 328 -1.63 -0.09 -26.18
CA GLY A 328 -1.39 -1.08 -25.12
C GLY A 328 -2.69 -1.58 -24.48
N THR A 329 -3.63 -0.69 -24.21
CA THR A 329 -4.95 -1.02 -23.64
C THR A 329 -5.76 -1.87 -24.61
N ARG A 330 -5.80 -1.50 -25.90
CA ARG A 330 -6.50 -2.28 -26.92
C ARG A 330 -5.90 -3.66 -27.08
N GLN A 331 -4.58 -3.80 -27.00
CA GLN A 331 -3.92 -5.11 -27.02
C GLN A 331 -4.27 -5.93 -25.77
N ALA A 332 -4.18 -5.33 -24.57
CA ALA A 332 -4.43 -6.02 -23.31
C ALA A 332 -5.87 -6.55 -23.18
N PHE A 333 -6.85 -5.75 -23.62
CA PHE A 333 -8.27 -6.14 -23.59
C PHE A 333 -8.75 -6.83 -24.87
N ASN A 334 -7.85 -7.13 -25.82
CA ASN A 334 -8.17 -7.73 -27.11
C ASN A 334 -9.25 -6.94 -27.90
N LEU A 335 -9.15 -5.61 -27.88
CA LEU A 335 -10.07 -4.67 -28.56
C LEU A 335 -9.60 -4.26 -29.96
N GLU A 336 -8.53 -4.89 -30.47
CA GLU A 336 -8.06 -4.65 -31.83
C GLU A 336 -8.99 -5.29 -32.88
N ASN A 337 -9.67 -6.38 -32.51
CA ASN A 337 -10.53 -7.17 -33.41
C ASN A 337 -12.03 -6.95 -33.17
N VAL A 338 -12.45 -5.72 -32.86
CA VAL A 338 -13.85 -5.39 -32.61
C VAL A 338 -14.49 -4.80 -33.87
N ALA A 339 -15.61 -5.37 -34.30
CA ALA A 339 -16.40 -4.83 -35.40
C ALA A 339 -17.13 -3.57 -34.94
N THR A 340 -16.71 -2.41 -35.45
CA THR A 340 -17.38 -1.14 -35.18
C THR A 340 -18.41 -0.87 -36.27
N SER A 341 -19.69 -0.74 -35.90
CA SER A 341 -20.76 -0.28 -36.80
C SER A 341 -21.22 1.12 -36.39
N GLN A 342 -21.24 2.07 -37.32
CA GLN A 342 -21.86 3.37 -37.07
C GLN A 342 -23.37 3.25 -37.23
N TYR A 343 -24.13 3.45 -36.15
CA TYR A 343 -25.59 3.55 -36.18
C TYR A 343 -25.98 5.03 -36.29
N ALA A 344 -26.38 5.45 -37.49
CA ALA A 344 -26.75 6.85 -37.76
C ALA A 344 -28.21 7.20 -37.37
N GLY A 345 -29.04 6.20 -37.08
CA GLY A 345 -30.46 6.39 -36.72
C GLY A 345 -31.34 7.00 -37.82
N SER A 346 -30.86 7.10 -39.06
CA SER A 346 -31.54 7.77 -40.19
C SER A 346 -32.25 6.81 -41.16
N ALA A 347 -32.48 5.57 -40.74
CA ALA A 347 -33.23 4.60 -41.54
C ALA A 347 -34.66 5.11 -41.79
N LYS A 348 -35.09 5.12 -43.05
CA LYS A 348 -36.48 5.46 -43.39
C LYS A 348 -37.37 4.28 -43.01
N LEU A 349 -38.25 4.46 -42.03
CA LEU A 349 -39.25 3.45 -41.67
C LEU A 349 -40.21 3.22 -42.84
N THR A 350 -40.43 1.96 -43.18
CA THR A 350 -41.49 1.52 -44.08
C THR A 350 -42.68 0.98 -43.28
N SER A 351 -43.82 0.85 -43.95
CA SER A 351 -45.01 0.21 -43.35
C SER A 351 -44.78 -1.26 -42.98
N GLN A 352 -43.85 -1.91 -43.67
CA GLN A 352 -43.49 -3.31 -43.41
C GLN A 352 -42.66 -3.42 -42.12
N ASP A 353 -41.71 -2.52 -41.91
CA ASP A 353 -40.88 -2.51 -40.69
C ASP A 353 -41.74 -2.37 -39.42
N ILE A 354 -42.81 -1.57 -39.47
CA ILE A 354 -43.76 -1.42 -38.35
C ILE A 354 -44.53 -2.71 -38.08
N GLN A 355 -44.91 -3.44 -39.15
CA GLN A 355 -45.63 -4.71 -39.02
C GLN A 355 -44.72 -5.83 -38.52
N ASP A 356 -43.48 -5.86 -38.97
CA ASP A 356 -42.48 -6.86 -38.57
C ASP A 356 -42.06 -6.65 -37.10
N ASP A 357 -41.99 -5.40 -36.63
CA ASP A 357 -41.63 -5.04 -35.25
C ASP A 357 -42.82 -4.66 -34.37
N GLN A 358 -43.98 -5.29 -34.56
CA GLN A 358 -45.19 -5.00 -33.79
C GLN A 358 -44.97 -5.09 -32.26
N THR A 359 -44.10 -6.00 -31.80
CA THR A 359 -43.75 -6.13 -30.37
C THR A 359 -43.05 -4.87 -29.84
N THR A 360 -42.18 -4.24 -30.63
CA THR A 360 -41.52 -2.98 -30.25
C THR A 360 -42.53 -1.84 -30.22
N ILE A 361 -43.40 -1.77 -31.23
CA ILE A 361 -44.45 -0.75 -31.34
C ILE A 361 -45.45 -0.86 -30.18
N ASP A 362 -45.85 -2.07 -29.79
CA ASP A 362 -46.75 -2.35 -28.66
C ASP A 362 -46.14 -1.99 -27.30
N ASN A 363 -44.81 -1.87 -27.24
CA ASN A 363 -44.05 -1.53 -26.04
C ASN A 363 -43.36 -0.16 -26.12
N LEU A 364 -43.78 0.70 -27.05
CA LEU A 364 -43.33 2.09 -27.08
C LEU A 364 -43.84 2.83 -25.85
N ARG A 365 -42.90 3.29 -25.03
CA ARG A 365 -43.18 4.00 -23.79
C ARG A 365 -43.68 5.41 -24.09
N LEU A 366 -44.92 5.68 -23.71
CA LEU A 366 -45.54 7.00 -23.80
C LEU A 366 -45.49 7.76 -22.47
N TRP A 367 -45.30 7.05 -21.37
CA TRP A 367 -45.29 7.63 -20.04
C TRP A 367 -43.90 8.12 -19.61
N ASP A 368 -43.90 9.25 -18.90
CA ASP A 368 -42.75 9.71 -18.15
C ASP A 368 -42.82 9.19 -16.71
N ALA A 369 -41.72 8.61 -16.23
CA ALA A 369 -41.65 7.96 -14.92
C ALA A 369 -41.90 8.95 -13.77
N ALA A 370 -41.42 10.19 -13.88
CA ALA A 370 -41.63 11.19 -12.84
C ALA A 370 -43.10 11.63 -12.77
N GLN A 371 -43.75 11.80 -13.93
CA GLN A 371 -45.18 12.12 -13.97
C GLN A 371 -46.07 10.99 -13.43
N LEU A 372 -45.74 9.74 -13.74
CA LEU A 372 -46.45 8.59 -13.19
C LEU A 372 -46.28 8.46 -11.68
N GLN A 373 -45.10 8.79 -11.14
CA GLN A 373 -44.87 8.76 -9.71
C GLN A 373 -45.77 9.75 -8.94
N GLU A 374 -46.14 10.88 -9.54
CA GLU A 374 -47.11 11.81 -8.96
C GLU A 374 -48.56 11.35 -9.14
N THR A 375 -48.83 10.69 -10.28
CA THR A 375 -50.19 10.29 -10.68
C THR A 375 -50.65 9.01 -9.97
N TYR A 376 -49.78 8.00 -9.84
CA TYR A 376 -50.15 6.73 -9.21
C TYR A 376 -50.65 6.88 -7.77
N PRO A 377 -50.01 7.67 -6.88
CA PRO A 377 -50.53 7.89 -5.53
C PRO A 377 -51.91 8.54 -5.53
N GLN A 378 -52.22 9.40 -6.50
CA GLN A 378 -53.54 10.05 -6.61
C GLN A 378 -54.61 9.05 -7.07
N LEU A 379 -54.29 8.19 -8.03
CA LEU A 379 -55.19 7.16 -8.54
C LEU A 379 -55.38 5.99 -7.56
N GLN A 380 -54.39 5.72 -6.71
CA GLN A 380 -54.34 4.57 -5.81
C GLN A 380 -54.25 5.01 -4.34
N ALA A 381 -54.82 6.17 -4.00
CA ALA A 381 -54.83 6.78 -2.67
C ALA A 381 -55.71 6.02 -1.66
N ILE A 382 -55.42 4.74 -1.40
CA ILE A 382 -56.27 3.89 -0.54
C ILE A 382 -56.06 4.24 0.93
N ARG A 383 -54.83 4.60 1.33
CA ARG A 383 -54.45 4.97 2.70
C ARG A 383 -53.35 6.04 2.68
N THR A 384 -53.38 6.95 3.64
CA THR A 384 -52.45 8.08 3.73
C THR A 384 -51.00 7.68 4.00
N TYR A 385 -50.78 6.48 4.56
CA TYR A 385 -49.46 5.96 4.91
C TYR A 385 -48.82 5.11 3.81
N TYR A 386 -49.49 4.88 2.68
CA TYR A 386 -48.85 4.23 1.54
C TYR A 386 -48.16 5.23 0.62
N THR A 387 -47.01 4.85 0.09
CA THR A 387 -46.22 5.64 -0.85
C THR A 387 -45.77 4.77 -2.02
N LEU A 388 -45.44 5.44 -3.13
CA LEU A 388 -44.89 4.85 -4.34
C LEU A 388 -43.61 5.63 -4.65
N ASN A 389 -42.46 5.01 -4.41
CA ASN A 389 -41.17 5.72 -4.33
C ASN A 389 -40.39 5.75 -5.64
N ASN A 390 -40.73 4.87 -6.58
CA ASN A 390 -40.12 4.78 -7.90
C ASN A 390 -41.10 4.15 -8.90
N ILE A 391 -40.87 4.42 -10.19
CA ILE A 391 -41.52 3.71 -11.29
C ILE A 391 -40.44 2.90 -12.00
N ASP A 392 -40.55 1.59 -11.94
CA ASP A 392 -39.65 0.65 -12.61
C ASP A 392 -40.29 0.11 -13.89
N LEU A 393 -39.44 -0.34 -14.81
CA LEU A 393 -39.83 -0.95 -16.06
C LEU A 393 -39.54 -2.44 -16.04
N ASP A 394 -40.56 -3.23 -16.31
CA ASP A 394 -40.42 -4.68 -16.42
C ASP A 394 -41.41 -5.23 -17.45
N ARG A 395 -41.25 -6.50 -17.85
CA ARG A 395 -41.96 -7.11 -18.97
C ARG A 395 -42.67 -8.37 -18.53
N TYR A 396 -43.97 -8.43 -18.83
CA TYR A 396 -44.85 -9.53 -18.45
C TYR A 396 -45.68 -10.01 -19.64
N THR A 397 -46.10 -11.27 -19.60
CA THR A 397 -47.08 -11.80 -20.55
C THR A 397 -48.48 -11.68 -19.95
N ILE A 398 -49.25 -10.68 -20.38
CA ILE A 398 -50.63 -10.46 -19.95
C ILE A 398 -51.57 -10.93 -21.06
N ASN A 399 -52.50 -11.83 -20.75
CA ASN A 399 -53.46 -12.38 -21.73
C ASN A 399 -52.79 -12.93 -23.01
N GLY A 400 -51.63 -13.57 -22.87
CA GLY A 400 -50.86 -14.13 -23.97
C GLY A 400 -50.06 -13.12 -24.80
N ARG A 401 -50.05 -11.83 -24.43
CA ARG A 401 -49.28 -10.77 -25.11
C ARG A 401 -48.12 -10.31 -24.26
N TYR A 402 -46.92 -10.23 -24.86
CA TYR A 402 -45.73 -9.73 -24.19
C TYR A 402 -45.77 -8.20 -24.12
N GLN A 403 -45.91 -7.66 -22.91
CA GLN A 403 -46.10 -6.24 -22.66
C GLN A 403 -45.14 -5.74 -21.60
N GLN A 404 -44.60 -4.55 -21.83
CA GLN A 404 -43.81 -3.79 -20.89
C GLN A 404 -44.76 -2.96 -20.03
N LEU A 405 -44.52 -3.01 -18.73
CA LEU A 405 -45.29 -2.31 -17.71
C LEU A 405 -44.39 -1.30 -17.02
N GLU A 406 -45.00 -0.18 -16.68
CA GLU A 406 -44.55 0.70 -15.61
C GLU A 406 -45.11 0.12 -14.31
N LEU A 407 -44.27 -0.11 -13.31
CA LEU A 407 -44.68 -0.68 -12.02
C LEU A 407 -44.08 0.09 -10.86
N SER A 408 -44.82 0.11 -9.75
CA SER A 408 -44.35 0.65 -8.50
C SER A 408 -44.82 -0.23 -7.35
N ALA A 409 -43.87 -0.65 -6.52
CA ALA A 409 -44.18 -1.37 -5.30
C ALA A 409 -44.86 -0.44 -4.30
N ARG A 410 -45.97 -0.89 -3.71
CA ARG A 410 -46.62 -0.13 -2.66
C ARG A 410 -45.82 -0.25 -1.37
N GLU A 411 -45.20 0.84 -0.98
CA GLU A 411 -44.41 0.94 0.24
C GLU A 411 -45.18 1.66 1.34
N LEU A 412 -44.70 1.51 2.56
CA LEU A 412 -45.29 2.05 3.75
C LEU A 412 -44.38 3.13 4.33
N ASP A 413 -44.96 4.31 4.58
CA ASP A 413 -44.31 5.41 5.29
C ASP A 413 -44.96 5.61 6.65
N VAL A 414 -44.29 5.09 7.68
CA VAL A 414 -44.73 5.17 9.08
C VAL A 414 -44.80 6.60 9.61
N THR A 415 -44.13 7.57 8.98
CA THR A 415 -44.19 8.98 9.39
C THR A 415 -45.54 9.63 9.07
N LYS A 416 -46.29 9.05 8.12
CA LYS A 416 -47.64 9.50 7.73
C LYS A 416 -48.75 8.88 8.58
N LEU A 417 -48.42 8.00 9.53
CA LEU A 417 -49.38 7.54 10.54
C LEU A 417 -49.70 8.66 11.53
N PRO A 418 -50.92 8.73 12.10
CA PRO A 418 -51.24 9.66 13.18
C PRO A 418 -50.22 9.53 14.32
N THR A 419 -49.85 10.65 14.96
CA THR A 419 -48.78 10.67 15.99
C THR A 419 -49.03 9.65 17.12
N GLN A 420 -50.30 9.43 17.49
CA GLN A 420 -50.69 8.46 18.51
C GLN A 420 -50.44 7.00 18.08
N ALA A 421 -50.39 6.75 16.77
CA ALA A 421 -50.16 5.44 16.16
C ALA A 421 -48.68 5.17 15.83
N GLN A 422 -47.76 6.12 16.06
CA GLN A 422 -46.32 5.95 15.82
C GLN A 422 -45.59 5.26 17.00
N GLY A 423 -46.27 4.41 17.75
CA GLY A 423 -45.67 3.65 18.85
C GLY A 423 -44.84 2.45 18.37
N PHE A 424 -43.99 1.90 19.26
CA PHE A 424 -43.12 0.76 18.97
C PHE A 424 -43.87 -0.43 18.34
N VAL A 425 -45.01 -0.81 18.90
CA VAL A 425 -45.83 -1.93 18.39
C VAL A 425 -46.25 -1.69 16.94
N ASN A 426 -46.71 -0.49 16.62
CA ASN A 426 -47.18 -0.19 15.28
C ASN A 426 -46.03 -0.11 14.27
N GLN A 427 -44.88 0.45 14.65
CA GLN A 427 -43.73 0.53 13.74
C GLN A 427 -43.02 -0.81 13.53
N ASN A 428 -43.00 -1.70 14.54
CA ASN A 428 -42.19 -2.92 14.51
C ASN A 428 -43.01 -4.21 14.36
N LEU A 429 -44.32 -4.20 14.63
CA LEU A 429 -45.16 -5.40 14.63
C LEU A 429 -46.39 -5.28 13.72
N THR A 430 -47.02 -4.09 13.62
CA THR A 430 -48.24 -3.90 12.82
C THR A 430 -47.94 -3.44 11.40
N TYR A 431 -47.34 -2.26 11.25
CA TYR A 431 -47.03 -1.61 9.98
C TYR A 431 -45.56 -1.87 9.64
N THR A 432 -45.27 -3.11 9.23
CA THR A 432 -43.90 -3.55 8.96
C THR A 432 -43.55 -3.49 7.46
N HIS A 433 -44.54 -3.65 6.58
CA HIS A 433 -44.36 -3.71 5.13
C HIS A 433 -45.58 -3.12 4.42
N GLY A 434 -45.36 -2.56 3.23
CA GLY A 434 -46.44 -2.32 2.28
C GLY A 434 -46.76 -3.59 1.49
N TYR A 435 -48.00 -3.71 1.02
CA TYR A 435 -48.45 -4.83 0.19
C TYR A 435 -49.15 -4.30 -1.07
N GLY A 436 -48.80 -4.92 -2.19
CA GLY A 436 -49.39 -4.64 -3.50
C GLY A 436 -48.42 -3.95 -4.46
N VAL A 437 -48.87 -3.87 -5.71
CA VAL A 437 -48.15 -3.24 -6.80
C VAL A 437 -49.16 -2.43 -7.61
N VAL A 438 -48.75 -1.25 -8.05
CA VAL A 438 -49.50 -0.50 -9.06
C VAL A 438 -48.76 -0.69 -10.36
N ALA A 439 -49.46 -1.17 -11.40
CA ALA A 439 -48.85 -1.36 -12.70
C ALA A 439 -49.77 -0.89 -13.83
N SER A 440 -49.19 -0.27 -14.85
CA SER A 440 -49.87 0.07 -16.11
C SER A 440 -49.01 -0.23 -17.33
N PRO A 441 -49.59 -0.64 -18.47
CA PRO A 441 -48.83 -0.77 -19.70
C PRO A 441 -48.20 0.55 -20.13
N VAL A 442 -46.97 0.49 -20.63
CA VAL A 442 -46.17 1.68 -21.01
C VAL A 442 -46.80 2.54 -22.11
N ARG A 443 -47.74 1.98 -22.88
CA ARG A 443 -48.36 2.60 -24.07
C ARG A 443 -49.84 2.94 -23.91
N THR A 444 -50.53 2.39 -22.90
CA THR A 444 -51.99 2.43 -22.85
C THR A 444 -52.49 3.60 -22.03
N VAL A 445 -53.37 4.40 -22.63
CA VAL A 445 -54.03 5.57 -22.05
C VAL A 445 -55.52 5.31 -21.96
N VAL A 446 -56.16 5.72 -20.86
CA VAL A 446 -57.61 5.60 -20.65
C VAL A 446 -58.22 6.93 -20.19
N GLY A 447 -59.50 7.12 -20.48
CA GLY A 447 -60.28 8.28 -20.01
C GLY A 447 -59.68 9.62 -20.43
N GLU A 448 -59.39 10.47 -19.44
CA GLU A 448 -58.89 11.85 -19.58
C GLU A 448 -57.36 11.95 -19.74
N GLY A 449 -56.70 10.88 -20.20
CA GLY A 449 -55.24 10.88 -20.34
C GLY A 449 -54.50 10.21 -19.18
N LEU A 450 -55.15 9.26 -18.49
CA LEU A 450 -54.59 8.55 -17.34
C LEU A 450 -53.98 7.19 -17.73
N PRO A 451 -53.03 6.66 -16.93
CA PRO A 451 -52.49 5.32 -17.13
C PRO A 451 -53.57 4.24 -16.95
N ALA A 452 -53.58 3.26 -17.85
CA ALA A 452 -54.47 2.11 -17.76
C ALA A 452 -53.93 1.10 -16.73
N LEU A 453 -54.43 1.16 -15.50
CA LEU A 453 -53.97 0.26 -14.44
C LEU A 453 -54.39 -1.21 -14.74
N VAL A 454 -53.41 -2.11 -14.75
CA VAL A 454 -53.60 -3.57 -14.91
C VAL A 454 -53.38 -4.32 -13.59
N ALA A 455 -52.68 -3.71 -12.65
CA ALA A 455 -52.63 -4.13 -11.25
C ALA A 455 -52.94 -2.91 -10.38
N GLN A 456 -54.00 -3.03 -9.58
CA GLN A 456 -54.54 -1.99 -8.71
C GLN A 456 -55.42 -2.62 -7.64
N ASP A 457 -55.67 -1.88 -6.56
CA ASP A 457 -56.59 -2.27 -5.47
C ASP A 457 -57.71 -1.24 -5.27
#